data_AF-A0A5P2CYG3-F1
#
_entry.id   AF-A0A5P2CYG3-F1
#
_cell.length_a   1.000
_cell.length_b   1.000
_cell.length_c   1.000
_cell.angle_alpha   90.00
_cell.angle_beta   90.00
_cell.angle_gamma   90.00
#
_symmetry.space_group_name_H-M   'P 1'
#
loop_
_entity.id
_entity.type
_entity.pdbx_description
1 polymer ?
#
loop_
_entity_poly.entity_id
_entity_poly.type
_entity_poly.pdbx_seq_one_letter_code
_entity_poly.pdbx_strand_id
1 'polypeptide(L)'
;MRNAGFGALAGLAGGVVFGGVMVRIGFLPTVAAIVRTDSPVVGFAVHLLIAAIVGGLFGLLVARQRELLFWGLAYGVLWWFLGPLTLLPLLLGKPVAWDVAAAQALVPSLLGHLAYGAVTAAVLALMAPGERRIGPGILVRAVVAGLVVAPVLGLGWNGLIVGVLLGASYAVVFGDPGEGGGPALVRGAAFGFAWWVLAAVTVAPLLAGRGLQWTPGAVRTAVVSLPGFLLVGAGTALLTGWLGGLSRAVFSDDVRHALEGRLAGGRVISVWHGVLAGLAGGAFFTGVMVAVGFLPTVATLVGSRSAAVGLVIHLLISQVVGVTYAVFFRRRSFDPASGIGWGVSYGFLWWVLGNLTLLPVLLGDAPRWSASALAGSFPSLVGHLAYGAVLGLVYQRLEERVGPWHRSRSEAAAARAVARHEQTLGAAPALWSLTACVALLIPILVS
;
A
#
# COMPACT_ATOMS: atom_id res chain seq x y z
N MET A 1 8.06 -26.15 14.06
CA MET A 1 8.21 -25.67 15.46
C MET A 1 9.11 -24.44 15.58
N ARG A 2 10.32 -24.41 15.00
CA ARG A 2 11.24 -23.23 15.08
C ARG A 2 10.61 -21.89 14.67
N ASN A 3 9.94 -21.82 13.52
CA ASN A 3 9.32 -20.57 13.03
C ASN A 3 8.15 -20.10 13.91
N ALA A 4 7.39 -21.03 14.49
CA ALA A 4 6.34 -20.69 15.46
C ALA A 4 6.93 -20.15 16.77
N GLY A 5 8.04 -20.71 17.24
CA GLY A 5 8.75 -20.22 18.43
C GLY A 5 9.29 -18.79 18.25
N PHE A 6 9.97 -18.53 17.12
CA PHE A 6 10.42 -17.16 16.80
C PHE A 6 9.24 -16.21 16.57
N GLY A 7 8.17 -16.68 15.93
CA GLY A 7 6.93 -15.94 15.79
C GLY A 7 6.32 -15.57 17.14
N ALA A 8 6.29 -16.48 18.11
CA ALA A 8 5.74 -16.22 19.43
C ALA A 8 6.58 -15.20 20.21
N LEU A 9 7.91 -15.29 20.16
CA LEU A 9 8.80 -14.29 20.76
C LEU A 9 8.62 -12.91 20.11
N ALA A 10 8.52 -12.86 18.78
CA ALA A 10 8.25 -11.62 18.05
C ALA A 10 6.85 -11.05 18.39
N GLY A 11 5.85 -11.93 18.55
CA GLY A 11 4.51 -11.59 18.97
C GLY A 11 4.48 -11.00 20.38
N LEU A 12 5.25 -11.54 21.32
CA LEU A 12 5.41 -10.96 22.65
C LEU A 12 5.99 -9.54 22.59
N ALA A 13 7.01 -9.30 21.75
CA ALA A 13 7.56 -7.95 21.56
C ALA A 13 6.51 -6.97 21.01
N GLY A 14 5.74 -7.38 20.00
CA GLY A 14 4.60 -6.60 19.51
C GLY A 14 3.52 -6.38 20.58
N GLY A 15 3.24 -7.41 21.39
CA GLY A 15 2.25 -7.39 22.46
C GLY A 15 2.66 -6.50 23.64
N VAL A 16 3.95 -6.35 23.92
CA VAL A 16 4.44 -5.38 24.91
C VAL A 16 4.19 -3.96 24.41
N VAL A 17 4.50 -3.67 23.13
CA VAL A 17 4.24 -2.34 22.54
C VAL A 17 2.75 -2.04 22.54
N PHE A 18 1.90 -2.96 22.08
CA PHE A 18 0.46 -2.75 22.04
C PHE A 18 -0.18 -2.75 23.43
N GLY A 19 0.27 -3.60 24.34
CA GLY A 19 -0.15 -3.60 25.73
C GLY A 19 0.17 -2.28 26.43
N GLY A 20 1.35 -1.68 26.16
CA GLY A 20 1.69 -0.33 26.62
C GLY A 20 0.71 0.74 26.14
N VAL A 21 0.22 0.63 24.90
CA VAL A 21 -0.86 1.49 24.39
C VAL A 21 -2.17 1.22 25.14
N MET A 22 -2.55 -0.06 25.34
CA MET A 22 -3.79 -0.42 26.02
C MET A 22 -3.86 0.08 27.47
N VAL A 23 -2.72 0.16 28.17
CA VAL A 23 -2.64 0.83 29.49
C VAL A 23 -3.08 2.29 29.36
N ARG A 24 -2.59 3.01 28.34
CA ARG A 24 -2.86 4.45 28.15
C ARG A 24 -4.31 4.74 27.77
N ILE A 25 -4.93 3.85 26.99
CA ILE A 25 -6.33 4.01 26.56
C ILE A 25 -7.34 3.27 27.47
N GLY A 26 -6.88 2.65 28.57
CA GLY A 26 -7.75 1.98 29.54
C GLY A 26 -8.46 0.73 29.03
N PHE A 27 -7.91 0.04 28.03
CA PHE A 27 -8.59 -1.10 27.37
C PHE A 27 -8.34 -2.46 28.05
N LEU A 28 -7.34 -2.54 28.94
CA LEU A 28 -6.96 -3.81 29.60
C LEU A 28 -8.09 -4.47 30.41
N PRO A 29 -8.94 -3.74 31.16
CA PRO A 29 -10.10 -4.35 31.83
C PRO A 29 -11.07 -5.03 30.85
N THR A 30 -11.24 -4.49 29.63
CA THR A 30 -12.07 -5.11 28.59
C THR A 30 -11.49 -6.45 28.13
N VAL A 31 -10.16 -6.56 28.05
CA VAL A 31 -9.48 -7.84 27.75
C VAL A 31 -9.60 -8.81 28.93
N ALA A 32 -9.44 -8.32 30.16
CA ALA A 32 -9.59 -9.12 31.38
C ALA A 32 -10.99 -9.76 31.49
N ALA A 33 -12.02 -9.07 31.00
CA ALA A 33 -13.40 -9.56 31.03
C ALA A 33 -13.59 -10.90 30.29
N ILE A 34 -12.70 -11.25 29.34
CA ILE A 34 -12.69 -12.56 28.66
C ILE A 34 -12.58 -13.71 29.68
N VAL A 35 -11.80 -13.50 30.75
CA VAL A 35 -11.62 -14.49 31.84
C VAL A 35 -12.41 -14.10 33.10
N ARG A 36 -13.46 -13.28 32.94
CA ARG A 36 -14.41 -12.87 34.00
C ARG A 36 -13.79 -12.11 35.17
N THR A 37 -12.82 -11.23 34.88
CA THR A 37 -12.22 -10.28 35.85
C THR A 37 -12.10 -8.89 35.23
N ASP A 38 -11.94 -7.86 36.05
CA ASP A 38 -11.70 -6.47 35.65
C ASP A 38 -10.23 -6.03 35.91
N SER A 39 -9.40 -6.92 36.44
CA SER A 39 -8.01 -6.61 36.78
C SER A 39 -7.18 -6.27 35.53
N PRO A 40 -6.64 -5.05 35.42
CA PRO A 40 -5.84 -4.64 34.26
C PRO A 40 -4.55 -5.45 34.13
N VAL A 41 -4.00 -5.96 35.24
CA VAL A 41 -2.81 -6.83 35.25
C VAL A 41 -3.14 -8.17 34.61
N VAL A 42 -4.30 -8.77 34.95
CA VAL A 42 -4.77 -10.00 34.32
C VAL A 42 -5.08 -9.76 32.84
N GLY A 43 -5.72 -8.64 32.50
CA GLY A 43 -5.95 -8.23 31.11
C GLY A 43 -4.66 -8.12 30.29
N PHE A 44 -3.60 -7.57 30.87
CA PHE A 44 -2.28 -7.50 30.23
C PHE A 44 -1.66 -8.89 30.03
N ALA A 45 -1.73 -9.77 31.02
CA ALA A 45 -1.24 -11.15 30.90
C ALA A 45 -2.00 -11.94 29.81
N VAL A 46 -3.34 -11.83 29.78
CA VAL A 46 -4.18 -12.43 28.73
C VAL A 46 -3.81 -11.86 27.36
N HIS A 47 -3.60 -10.55 27.26
CA HIS A 47 -3.16 -9.92 26.02
C HIS A 47 -1.82 -10.49 25.53
N LEU A 48 -0.81 -10.61 26.41
CA LEU A 48 0.50 -11.16 26.04
C LEU A 48 0.40 -12.64 25.60
N LEU A 49 -0.46 -13.44 26.24
CA LEU A 49 -0.71 -14.82 25.82
C LEU A 49 -1.29 -14.86 24.40
N ILE A 50 -2.32 -14.05 24.13
CA ILE A 50 -2.92 -13.93 22.80
C ILE A 50 -1.87 -13.46 21.79
N ALA A 51 -1.07 -12.45 22.14
CA ALA A 51 0.02 -11.93 21.31
C ALA A 51 1.06 -13.01 20.97
N ALA A 52 1.43 -13.87 21.91
CA ALA A 52 2.35 -14.98 21.64
C ALA A 52 1.76 -16.00 20.68
N ILE A 53 0.47 -16.36 20.85
CA ILE A 53 -0.22 -17.31 19.98
C ILE A 53 -0.33 -16.74 18.55
N VAL A 54 -0.82 -15.50 18.45
CA VAL A 54 -1.00 -14.79 17.18
C VAL A 54 0.35 -14.57 16.48
N GLY A 55 1.39 -14.20 17.22
CA GLY A 55 2.75 -14.10 16.68
C GLY A 55 3.30 -15.44 16.20
N GLY A 56 3.04 -16.53 16.92
CA GLY A 56 3.42 -17.88 16.50
C GLY A 56 2.77 -18.27 15.18
N LEU A 57 1.48 -17.96 15.00
CA LEU A 57 0.77 -18.14 13.74
C LEU A 57 1.37 -17.28 12.63
N PHE A 58 1.68 -16.01 12.90
CA PHE A 58 2.35 -15.14 11.94
C PHE A 58 3.67 -15.74 11.46
N GLY A 59 4.54 -16.18 12.38
CA GLY A 59 5.82 -16.79 12.06
C GLY A 59 5.70 -18.05 11.19
N LEU A 60 4.61 -18.82 11.33
CA LEU A 60 4.30 -19.94 10.44
C LEU A 60 3.89 -19.46 9.04
N LEU A 61 3.01 -18.45 8.95
CA LEU A 61 2.48 -17.93 7.69
C LEU A 61 3.57 -17.26 6.84
N VAL A 62 4.50 -16.54 7.46
CA VAL A 62 5.52 -15.74 6.75
C VAL A 62 6.88 -16.42 6.65
N ALA A 63 6.99 -17.70 7.04
CA ALA A 63 8.26 -18.44 7.09
C ALA A 63 9.08 -18.41 5.79
N ARG A 64 8.41 -18.30 4.64
CA ARG A 64 9.03 -18.23 3.30
C ARG A 64 8.74 -16.92 2.55
N GLN A 65 8.12 -15.97 3.25
CA GLN A 65 7.67 -14.72 2.66
C GLN A 65 8.74 -13.65 2.79
N ARG A 66 8.77 -12.74 1.81
CA ARG A 66 9.58 -11.52 1.88
C ARG A 66 8.70 -10.34 2.32
N GLU A 67 9.33 -9.22 2.65
CA GLU A 67 8.63 -7.99 3.07
C GLU A 67 7.72 -8.16 4.28
N LEU A 68 8.31 -8.71 5.35
CA LEU A 68 7.58 -8.98 6.59
C LEU A 68 6.85 -7.75 7.12
N LEU A 69 7.38 -6.53 6.91
CA LEU A 69 6.71 -5.29 7.32
C LEU A 69 5.29 -5.17 6.77
N PHE A 70 5.10 -5.38 5.46
CA PHE A 70 3.78 -5.23 4.84
C PHE A 70 2.84 -6.36 5.25
N TRP A 71 3.37 -7.59 5.35
CA TRP A 71 2.61 -8.71 5.92
C TRP A 71 2.21 -8.43 7.36
N GLY A 72 3.10 -7.86 8.17
CA GLY A 72 2.83 -7.49 9.56
C GLY A 72 1.73 -6.45 9.67
N LEU A 73 1.77 -5.40 8.87
CA LEU A 73 0.71 -4.39 8.83
C LEU A 73 -0.63 -4.97 8.39
N ALA A 74 -0.66 -5.75 7.30
CA ALA A 74 -1.88 -6.41 6.83
C ALA A 74 -2.43 -7.40 7.86
N TYR A 75 -1.54 -8.14 8.53
CA TYR A 75 -1.89 -9.06 9.61
C TYR A 75 -2.44 -8.33 10.84
N GLY A 76 -1.90 -7.14 11.16
CA GLY A 76 -2.45 -6.24 12.16
C GLY A 76 -3.89 -5.83 11.83
N VAL A 77 -4.15 -5.37 10.60
CA VAL A 77 -5.52 -5.04 10.15
C VAL A 77 -6.46 -6.25 10.23
N LEU A 78 -5.98 -7.43 9.79
CA LEU A 78 -6.72 -8.68 9.89
C LEU A 78 -7.11 -8.99 11.34
N TRP A 79 -6.17 -8.91 12.28
CA TRP A 79 -6.46 -9.17 13.70
C TRP A 79 -7.23 -8.07 14.39
N TRP A 80 -7.20 -6.83 13.89
CA TRP A 80 -8.11 -5.81 14.35
C TRP A 80 -9.57 -6.12 13.93
N PHE A 81 -9.77 -6.63 12.72
CA PHE A 81 -11.09 -7.11 12.30
C PHE A 81 -11.53 -8.36 13.08
N LEU A 82 -10.64 -9.34 13.23
CA LEU A 82 -10.98 -10.59 13.92
C LEU A 82 -11.07 -10.43 15.44
N GLY A 83 -10.20 -9.66 16.07
CA GLY A 83 -10.11 -9.53 17.52
C GLY A 83 -11.22 -8.64 18.09
N PRO A 84 -11.03 -7.32 18.14
CA PRO A 84 -11.97 -6.41 18.80
C PRO A 84 -13.33 -6.28 18.10
N LEU A 85 -13.42 -6.46 16.78
CA LEU A 85 -14.71 -6.35 16.06
C LEU A 85 -15.51 -7.66 16.00
N THR A 86 -14.86 -8.82 16.13
CA THR A 86 -15.52 -10.13 15.94
C THR A 86 -15.44 -11.02 17.18
N LEU A 87 -14.24 -11.46 17.57
CA LEU A 87 -14.04 -12.45 18.63
C LEU A 87 -14.33 -11.88 20.02
N LEU A 88 -13.90 -10.65 20.31
CA LEU A 88 -14.11 -10.04 21.63
C LEU A 88 -15.60 -9.87 21.95
N PRO A 89 -16.47 -9.31 21.07
CA PRO A 89 -17.91 -9.28 21.33
C PRO A 89 -18.50 -10.68 21.57
N LEU A 90 -18.14 -11.66 20.73
CA LEU A 90 -18.64 -13.04 20.87
C LEU A 90 -18.23 -13.68 22.20
N LEU A 91 -16.97 -13.51 22.62
CA LEU A 91 -16.47 -14.00 23.91
C LEU A 91 -17.16 -13.33 25.11
N LEU A 92 -17.67 -12.11 24.92
CA LEU A 92 -18.44 -11.37 25.92
C LEU A 92 -19.96 -11.60 25.80
N GLY A 93 -20.42 -12.50 24.92
CA GLY A 93 -21.84 -12.78 24.71
C GLY A 93 -22.61 -11.66 24.00
N LYS A 94 -21.91 -10.79 23.27
CA LYS A 94 -22.46 -9.67 22.48
C LYS A 94 -22.46 -10.01 20.98
N PRO A 95 -23.34 -9.39 20.17
CA PRO A 95 -23.27 -9.53 18.71
C PRO A 95 -21.94 -8.98 18.15
N VAL A 96 -21.53 -9.49 17.00
CA VAL A 96 -20.34 -8.97 16.28
C VAL A 96 -20.54 -7.49 15.94
N ALA A 97 -19.46 -6.72 16.02
CA ALA A 97 -19.48 -5.26 15.87
C ALA A 97 -19.16 -4.85 14.42
N TRP A 98 -19.85 -5.46 13.45
CA TRP A 98 -19.59 -5.28 12.02
C TRP A 98 -20.37 -4.09 11.46
N ASP A 99 -20.10 -2.92 12.00
CA ASP A 99 -20.65 -1.65 11.54
C ASP A 99 -19.59 -0.54 11.58
N VAL A 100 -19.83 0.54 10.84
CA VAL A 100 -18.87 1.64 10.69
C VAL A 100 -18.67 2.38 12.01
N ALA A 101 -19.71 2.56 12.83
CA ALA A 101 -19.62 3.29 14.09
C ALA A 101 -18.75 2.54 15.11
N ALA A 102 -18.91 1.22 15.22
CA ALA A 102 -18.06 0.39 16.04
C ALA A 102 -16.60 0.38 15.55
N ALA A 103 -16.39 0.28 14.24
CA ALA A 103 -15.07 0.37 13.63
C ALA A 103 -14.38 1.71 13.94
N GLN A 104 -15.10 2.84 13.84
CA GLN A 104 -14.59 4.17 14.19
C GLN A 104 -14.23 4.28 15.67
N ALA A 105 -15.07 3.77 16.57
CA ALA A 105 -14.81 3.76 18.00
C ALA A 105 -13.54 2.97 18.36
N LEU A 106 -13.19 1.96 17.53
CA LEU A 106 -12.04 1.09 17.71
C LEU A 106 -10.79 1.50 16.89
N VAL A 107 -10.77 2.70 16.31
CA VAL A 107 -9.56 3.28 15.67
C VAL A 107 -8.32 3.29 16.58
N PRO A 108 -8.40 3.62 17.89
CA PRO A 108 -7.23 3.51 18.76
C PRO A 108 -6.65 2.09 18.79
N SER A 109 -7.53 1.07 18.78
CA SER A 109 -7.13 -0.34 18.72
C SER A 109 -6.56 -0.73 17.36
N LEU A 110 -7.06 -0.15 16.25
CA LEU A 110 -6.50 -0.37 14.91
C LEU A 110 -5.04 0.03 14.85
N LEU A 111 -4.71 1.24 15.35
CA LEU A 111 -3.34 1.72 15.40
C LEU A 111 -2.45 0.83 16.28
N GLY A 112 -3.00 0.31 17.38
CA GLY A 112 -2.33 -0.67 18.21
C GLY A 112 -2.05 -2.01 17.53
N HIS A 113 -2.99 -2.51 16.73
CA HIS A 113 -2.80 -3.72 15.93
C HIS A 113 -1.81 -3.52 14.77
N LEU A 114 -1.81 -2.34 14.14
CA LEU A 114 -0.80 -1.96 13.13
C LEU A 114 0.60 -1.93 13.76
N ALA A 115 0.74 -1.33 14.94
CA ALA A 115 1.99 -1.32 15.70
C ALA A 115 2.42 -2.73 16.11
N TYR A 116 1.50 -3.54 16.65
CA TYR A 116 1.73 -4.95 16.98
C TYR A 116 2.29 -5.72 15.78
N GLY A 117 1.63 -5.62 14.63
CA GLY A 117 2.01 -6.32 13.41
C GLY A 117 3.36 -5.86 12.86
N ALA A 118 3.60 -4.54 12.83
CA ALA A 118 4.87 -3.96 12.37
C ALA A 118 6.05 -4.38 13.27
N VAL A 119 5.88 -4.35 14.60
CA VAL A 119 6.92 -4.74 15.56
C VAL A 119 7.18 -6.24 15.49
N THR A 120 6.13 -7.07 15.44
CA THR A 120 6.26 -8.51 15.28
C THR A 120 7.04 -8.85 14.00
N ALA A 121 6.72 -8.20 12.89
CA ALA A 121 7.43 -8.38 11.63
C ALA A 121 8.90 -7.91 11.69
N ALA A 122 9.16 -6.77 12.33
CA ALA A 122 10.52 -6.25 12.47
C ALA A 122 11.39 -7.17 13.33
N VAL A 123 10.90 -7.64 14.48
CA VAL A 123 11.62 -8.56 15.36
C VAL A 123 11.90 -9.88 14.66
N LEU A 124 10.90 -10.43 13.93
CA LEU A 124 11.10 -11.64 13.15
C LEU A 124 12.15 -11.45 12.03
N ALA A 125 12.16 -10.29 11.38
CA ALA A 125 13.15 -9.96 10.37
C ALA A 125 14.57 -9.85 10.95
N LEU A 126 14.72 -9.31 12.17
CA LEU A 126 15.99 -9.21 12.89
C LEU A 126 16.51 -10.57 13.37
N MET A 127 15.62 -11.51 13.67
CA MET A 127 15.98 -12.89 14.03
C MET A 127 16.35 -13.76 12.81
N ALA A 128 15.98 -13.33 11.60
CA ALA A 128 16.32 -14.04 10.39
C ALA A 128 17.81 -13.83 10.04
N PRO A 129 18.58 -14.90 9.78
CA PRO A 129 19.98 -14.75 9.39
C PRO A 129 20.06 -14.05 8.03
N GLY A 130 20.74 -12.91 7.97
CA GLY A 130 20.97 -12.18 6.74
C GLY A 130 21.93 -11.00 6.90
N GLU A 131 23.06 -11.05 6.20
CA GLU A 131 23.93 -9.88 6.01
C GLU A 131 23.30 -8.96 4.95
N ARG A 132 22.43 -8.04 5.37
CA ARG A 132 22.02 -6.91 4.51
C ARG A 132 23.01 -5.77 4.68
N ARG A 133 24.09 -5.77 3.87
CA ARG A 133 24.94 -4.58 3.77
C ARG A 133 24.23 -3.54 2.90
N ILE A 134 23.84 -2.43 3.52
CA ILE A 134 23.29 -1.28 2.82
C ILE A 134 24.46 -0.57 2.13
N GLY A 135 24.53 -0.65 0.81
CA GLY A 135 25.53 0.10 0.05
C GLY A 135 25.28 1.61 0.20
N PRO A 136 26.30 2.45 0.45
CA PRO A 136 26.12 3.90 0.64
C PRO A 136 25.42 4.56 -0.55
N GLY A 137 25.61 4.02 -1.76
CA GLY A 137 24.95 4.51 -2.97
C GLY A 137 23.41 4.47 -2.91
N ILE A 138 22.80 3.44 -2.31
CA ILE A 138 21.33 3.44 -2.21
C ILE A 138 20.83 4.43 -1.17
N LEU A 139 21.53 4.54 -0.05
CA LEU A 139 21.17 5.46 1.01
C LEU A 139 21.13 6.89 0.49
N VAL A 140 22.18 7.30 -0.24
CA VAL A 140 22.25 8.63 -0.86
C VAL A 140 21.10 8.83 -1.83
N ARG A 141 20.87 7.90 -2.76
CA ARG A 141 19.78 8.02 -3.75
C ARG A 141 18.41 8.15 -3.10
N ALA A 142 18.14 7.35 -2.07
CA ALA A 142 16.84 7.35 -1.40
C ALA A 142 16.62 8.61 -0.57
N VAL A 143 17.65 9.10 0.12
CA VAL A 143 17.60 10.38 0.85
C VAL A 143 17.38 11.55 -0.12
N VAL A 144 18.13 11.61 -1.23
CA VAL A 144 17.96 12.63 -2.27
C VAL A 144 16.55 12.54 -2.86
N ALA A 145 16.05 11.34 -3.15
CA ALA A 145 14.71 11.15 -3.66
C ALA A 145 13.64 11.67 -2.69
N GLY A 146 13.76 11.36 -1.40
CA GLY A 146 12.85 11.85 -0.37
C GLY A 146 12.89 13.37 -0.22
N LEU A 147 14.09 13.97 -0.27
CA LEU A 147 14.29 15.43 -0.22
C LEU A 147 13.65 16.17 -1.39
N VAL A 148 13.69 15.58 -2.59
CA VAL A 148 13.10 16.17 -3.80
C VAL A 148 11.58 16.05 -3.80
N VAL A 149 11.05 14.88 -3.41
CA VAL A 149 9.63 14.58 -3.58
C VAL A 149 8.77 15.21 -2.48
N ALA A 150 9.24 15.25 -1.23
CA ALA A 150 8.43 15.72 -0.10
C ALA A 150 7.97 17.19 -0.19
N PRO A 151 8.81 18.16 -0.62
CA PRO A 151 8.39 19.55 -0.78
C PRO A 151 7.35 19.73 -1.88
N VAL A 152 7.49 19.00 -3.00
CA VAL A 152 6.59 19.09 -4.16
C VAL A 152 5.16 18.71 -3.78
N LEU A 153 5.01 17.78 -2.83
CA LEU A 153 3.72 17.29 -2.36
C LEU A 153 3.19 18.06 -1.13
N GLY A 154 3.79 19.21 -0.80
CA GLY A 154 3.22 20.15 0.15
C GLY A 154 3.31 19.73 1.62
N LEU A 155 4.23 18.83 1.99
CA LEU A 155 4.46 18.48 3.40
C LEU A 155 5.16 19.61 4.21
N GLY A 156 5.53 20.72 3.56
CA GLY A 156 6.15 21.90 4.18
C GLY A 156 7.59 21.65 4.70
N TRP A 157 8.05 22.49 5.65
CA TRP A 157 9.40 22.38 6.22
C TRP A 157 9.62 21.10 7.03
N ASN A 158 8.61 20.66 7.80
CA ASN A 158 8.63 19.33 8.44
C ASN A 158 8.68 18.20 7.39
N GLY A 159 8.14 18.46 6.20
CA GLY A 159 8.22 17.57 5.04
C GLY A 159 9.64 17.26 4.60
N LEU A 160 10.60 18.17 4.75
CA LEU A 160 12.01 17.90 4.43
C LEU A 160 12.61 16.85 5.35
N ILE A 161 12.41 17.01 6.67
CA ILE A 161 12.89 16.06 7.68
C ILE A 161 12.24 14.69 7.47
N VAL A 162 10.91 14.68 7.27
CA VAL A 162 10.16 13.46 6.96
C VAL A 162 10.68 12.82 5.67
N GLY A 163 10.94 13.60 4.62
CA GLY A 163 11.48 13.11 3.35
C GLY A 163 12.84 12.45 3.49
N VAL A 164 13.77 13.07 4.23
CA VAL A 164 15.10 12.49 4.53
C VAL A 164 14.96 11.18 5.30
N LEU A 165 14.19 11.17 6.39
CA LEU A 165 14.04 9.99 7.23
C LEU A 165 13.30 8.87 6.52
N LEU A 166 12.28 9.20 5.72
CA LEU A 166 11.55 8.26 4.87
C LEU A 166 12.49 7.67 3.81
N GLY A 167 13.27 8.49 3.10
CA GLY A 167 14.27 8.01 2.14
C GLY A 167 15.32 7.10 2.78
N ALA A 168 15.91 7.53 3.90
CA ALA A 168 16.89 6.75 4.63
C ALA A 168 16.33 5.40 5.11
N SER A 169 15.17 5.42 5.75
CA SER A 169 14.51 4.19 6.22
C SER A 169 14.05 3.31 5.07
N TYR A 170 13.64 3.86 3.93
CA TYR A 170 13.34 3.07 2.72
C TYR A 170 14.57 2.27 2.28
N ALA A 171 15.74 2.91 2.19
CA ALA A 171 16.99 2.23 1.84
C ALA A 171 17.38 1.14 2.85
N VAL A 172 17.18 1.40 4.15
CA VAL A 172 17.45 0.43 5.22
C VAL A 172 16.53 -0.79 5.14
N VAL A 173 15.23 -0.56 4.92
CA VAL A 173 14.23 -1.63 4.94
C VAL A 173 14.30 -2.47 3.67
N PHE A 174 14.43 -1.84 2.50
CA PHE A 174 14.25 -2.53 1.22
C PHE A 174 15.55 -2.81 0.46
N GLY A 175 16.66 -2.12 0.76
CA GLY A 175 17.86 -2.22 -0.07
C GLY A 175 17.57 -1.87 -1.53
N ASP A 176 18.43 -2.30 -2.48
CA ASP A 176 18.18 -2.15 -3.92
C ASP A 176 17.39 -3.37 -4.41
N PRO A 177 16.07 -3.28 -4.61
CA PRO A 177 15.27 -4.47 -4.87
C PRO A 177 15.53 -5.02 -6.29
N GLY A 178 16.19 -4.25 -7.18
CA GLY A 178 16.34 -4.60 -8.60
C GLY A 178 15.00 -4.73 -9.35
N GLU A 179 13.91 -4.25 -8.76
CA GLU A 179 12.56 -4.40 -9.29
C GLU A 179 12.18 -3.30 -10.29
N GLY A 180 11.20 -3.58 -11.15
CA GLY A 180 10.67 -2.60 -12.10
C GLY A 180 9.87 -1.50 -11.40
N GLY A 181 9.60 -0.40 -12.14
CA GLY A 181 8.96 0.79 -11.58
C GLY A 181 7.59 0.55 -10.94
N GLY A 182 6.76 -0.37 -11.46
CA GLY A 182 5.42 -0.64 -10.91
C GLY A 182 5.43 -1.19 -9.49
N PRO A 183 6.09 -2.33 -9.22
CA PRO A 183 6.25 -2.84 -7.86
C PRO A 183 6.91 -1.84 -6.91
N ALA A 184 7.92 -1.09 -7.36
CA ALA A 184 8.56 -0.05 -6.57
C ALA A 184 7.58 1.08 -6.18
N LEU A 185 6.74 1.53 -7.11
CA LEU A 185 5.69 2.52 -6.86
C LEU A 185 4.69 2.06 -5.79
N VAL A 186 4.14 0.85 -5.92
CA VAL A 186 3.18 0.30 -4.95
C VAL A 186 3.83 0.10 -3.58
N ARG A 187 5.06 -0.42 -3.55
CA ARG A 187 5.88 -0.55 -2.33
C ARG A 187 6.11 0.78 -1.65
N GLY A 188 6.49 1.79 -2.43
CA GLY A 188 6.67 3.15 -1.95
C GLY A 188 5.39 3.69 -1.30
N ALA A 189 4.24 3.52 -1.95
CA ALA A 189 2.97 3.96 -1.39
C ALA A 189 2.59 3.24 -0.09
N ALA A 190 2.74 1.91 -0.05
CA ALA A 190 2.51 1.12 1.16
C ALA A 190 3.45 1.53 2.30
N PHE A 191 4.71 1.85 1.98
CA PHE A 191 5.66 2.40 2.94
C PHE A 191 5.29 3.81 3.39
N GLY A 192 4.75 4.63 2.48
CA GLY A 192 4.16 5.93 2.78
C GLY A 192 3.03 5.83 3.79
N PHE A 193 2.14 4.83 3.66
CA PHE A 193 1.11 4.55 4.67
C PHE A 193 1.71 4.23 6.04
N ALA A 194 2.74 3.36 6.10
CA ALA A 194 3.43 3.06 7.34
C ALA A 194 4.04 4.32 7.98
N TRP A 195 4.62 5.20 7.15
CA TRP A 195 5.15 6.50 7.57
C TRP A 195 4.07 7.49 8.01
N TRP A 196 2.88 7.47 7.41
CA TRP A 196 1.76 8.28 7.89
C TRP A 196 1.36 7.85 9.31
N VAL A 197 1.22 6.55 9.57
CA VAL A 197 0.94 6.02 10.91
C VAL A 197 2.05 6.38 11.90
N LEU A 198 3.32 6.21 11.51
CA LEU A 198 4.47 6.47 12.37
C LEU A 198 4.69 7.97 12.60
N ALA A 199 4.91 8.75 11.54
CA ALA A 199 5.30 10.15 11.66
C ALA A 199 4.13 11.08 11.92
N ALA A 200 3.05 11.00 11.14
CA ALA A 200 1.95 11.96 11.24
C ALA A 200 1.02 11.65 12.42
N VAL A 201 0.65 10.38 12.59
CA VAL A 201 -0.33 9.97 13.62
C VAL A 201 0.33 9.76 14.98
N THR A 202 1.60 9.34 15.04
CA THR A 202 2.25 8.93 16.29
C THR A 202 3.34 9.90 16.75
N VAL A 203 4.40 10.09 15.97
CA VAL A 203 5.59 10.85 16.40
C VAL A 203 5.33 12.36 16.45
N ALA A 204 4.65 12.93 15.45
CA ALA A 204 4.41 14.38 15.41
C ALA A 204 3.60 14.89 16.63
N PRO A 205 2.51 14.24 17.08
CA PRO A 205 1.84 14.61 18.32
C PRO A 205 2.72 14.46 19.57
N LEU A 206 3.57 13.42 19.63
CA LEU A 206 4.50 13.21 20.74
C LEU A 206 5.55 14.32 20.83
N LEU A 207 6.15 14.69 19.70
CA LEU A 207 7.12 15.79 19.62
C LEU A 207 6.50 17.15 19.96
N ALA A 208 5.21 17.32 19.66
CA ALA A 208 4.46 18.52 20.02
C ALA A 208 3.99 18.53 21.50
N GLY A 209 4.41 17.56 22.33
CA GLY A 209 4.02 17.48 23.74
C GLY A 209 2.54 17.10 23.96
N ARG A 210 1.81 16.68 22.92
CA ARG A 210 0.39 16.32 23.00
C ARG A 210 0.17 14.86 23.43
N GLY A 211 1.23 14.06 23.58
CA GLY A 211 1.12 12.65 23.89
C GLY A 211 0.58 11.81 22.72
N LEU A 212 0.17 10.58 23.00
CA LEU A 212 -0.40 9.65 22.02
C LEU A 212 -1.83 10.06 21.66
N GLN A 213 -2.01 10.64 20.48
CA GLN A 213 -3.29 11.20 20.02
C GLN A 213 -4.07 10.22 19.12
N TRP A 214 -4.12 8.94 19.50
CA TRP A 214 -4.77 7.89 18.71
C TRP A 214 -6.30 7.90 18.77
N THR A 215 -6.91 9.04 19.12
CA THR A 215 -8.37 9.19 19.18
C THR A 215 -8.96 9.31 17.76
N PRO A 216 -10.22 8.91 17.54
CA PRO A 216 -10.85 9.01 16.21
C PRO A 216 -10.79 10.42 15.62
N GLY A 217 -11.03 11.45 16.45
CA GLY A 217 -10.98 12.85 16.02
C GLY A 217 -9.58 13.28 15.56
N ALA A 218 -8.54 12.96 16.33
CA ALA A 218 -7.18 13.31 15.98
C ALA A 218 -6.67 12.54 14.74
N VAL A 219 -7.06 11.27 14.59
CA VAL A 219 -6.76 10.49 13.39
C VAL A 219 -7.44 11.11 12.17
N ARG A 220 -8.72 11.50 12.27
CA ARG A 220 -9.44 12.19 11.19
C ARG A 220 -8.74 13.48 10.77
N THR A 221 -8.22 14.26 11.73
CA THR A 221 -7.40 15.44 11.42
C THR A 221 -6.10 15.06 10.69
N ALA A 222 -5.42 13.99 11.12
CA ALA A 222 -4.18 13.54 10.51
C ALA A 222 -4.36 12.95 9.10
N VAL A 223 -5.54 12.44 8.75
CA VAL A 223 -5.85 11.87 7.42
C VAL A 223 -5.63 12.88 6.29
N VAL A 224 -5.70 14.19 6.55
CA VAL A 224 -5.41 15.21 5.52
C VAL A 224 -4.02 15.07 4.89
N SER A 225 -3.08 14.49 5.63
CA SER A 225 -1.71 14.24 5.15
C SER A 225 -1.53 12.87 4.49
N LEU A 226 -2.48 11.93 4.66
CA LEU A 226 -2.36 10.56 4.16
C LEU A 226 -2.09 10.51 2.65
N PRO A 227 -2.86 11.20 1.77
CA PRO A 227 -2.55 11.26 0.34
C PRO A 227 -1.11 11.70 0.06
N GLY A 228 -0.65 12.76 0.74
CA GLY A 228 0.72 13.26 0.62
C GLY A 228 1.76 12.20 0.99
N PHE A 229 1.59 11.49 2.11
CA PHE A 229 2.50 10.41 2.51
C PHE A 229 2.53 9.24 1.52
N LEU A 230 1.37 8.82 0.99
CA LEU A 230 1.27 7.78 -0.04
C LEU A 230 2.05 8.18 -1.31
N LEU A 231 1.85 9.42 -1.78
CA LEU A 231 2.51 9.94 -2.97
C LEU A 231 4.01 10.19 -2.75
N VAL A 232 4.41 10.67 -1.57
CA VAL A 232 5.84 10.85 -1.22
C VAL A 232 6.56 9.51 -1.19
N GLY A 233 5.96 8.50 -0.57
CA GLY A 233 6.50 7.15 -0.57
C GLY A 233 6.64 6.58 -1.98
N ALA A 234 5.59 6.68 -2.80
CA ALA A 234 5.59 6.21 -4.19
C ALA A 234 6.65 6.92 -5.04
N GLY A 235 6.70 8.26 -4.97
CA GLY A 235 7.66 9.09 -5.70
C GLY A 235 9.10 8.84 -5.26
N THR A 236 9.34 8.68 -3.95
CA THR A 236 10.67 8.37 -3.41
C THR A 236 11.17 7.03 -3.93
N ALA A 237 10.33 5.99 -3.89
CA ALA A 237 10.70 4.66 -4.39
C ALA A 237 11.00 4.68 -5.90
N LEU A 238 10.14 5.33 -6.69
CA LEU A 238 10.35 5.47 -8.14
C LEU A 238 11.65 6.23 -8.46
N LEU A 239 11.86 7.38 -7.83
CA LEU A 239 13.02 8.22 -8.09
C LEU A 239 14.31 7.55 -7.63
N THR A 240 14.29 6.81 -6.51
CA THR A 240 15.43 5.98 -6.07
C THR A 240 15.81 4.94 -7.13
N GLY A 241 14.81 4.22 -7.67
CA GLY A 241 15.02 3.23 -8.72
C GLY A 241 15.54 3.86 -10.02
N TRP A 242 14.99 5.02 -10.41
CA TRP A 242 15.42 5.77 -11.59
C TRP A 242 16.87 6.25 -11.46
N LEU A 243 17.24 6.87 -10.33
CA LEU A 243 18.62 7.28 -10.03
C LEU A 243 19.58 6.08 -10.01
N GLY A 244 19.13 4.92 -9.52
CA GLY A 244 19.90 3.67 -9.56
C GLY A 244 20.15 3.17 -10.98
N GLY A 245 19.12 3.24 -11.84
CA GLY A 245 19.22 2.94 -13.26
C GLY A 245 20.18 3.88 -13.99
N LEU A 246 20.09 5.19 -13.73
CA LEU A 246 20.98 6.20 -14.29
C LEU A 246 22.44 5.97 -13.85
N SER A 247 22.65 5.71 -12.56
CA SER A 247 23.98 5.38 -12.02
C SER A 247 24.58 4.16 -12.71
N ARG A 248 23.81 3.08 -12.90
CA ARG A 248 24.30 1.91 -13.64
C ARG A 248 24.60 2.24 -15.11
N ALA A 249 23.75 3.03 -15.77
CA ALA A 249 23.96 3.40 -17.16
C ALA A 249 25.21 4.28 -17.39
N VAL A 250 25.57 5.11 -16.41
CA VAL A 250 26.74 6.01 -16.49
C VAL A 250 28.04 5.31 -16.05
N PHE A 251 27.97 4.42 -15.06
CA PHE A 251 29.15 3.85 -14.40
C PHE A 251 29.40 2.36 -14.67
N SER A 252 28.55 1.67 -15.46
CA SER A 252 28.80 0.28 -15.87
C SER A 252 29.05 0.19 -17.38
N ASP A 253 30.08 -0.55 -17.78
CA ASP A 253 30.42 -0.86 -19.19
C ASP A 253 29.47 -1.89 -19.83
N ASP A 254 28.30 -2.10 -19.24
CA ASP A 254 27.40 -3.21 -19.59
C ASP A 254 26.44 -2.84 -20.74
N VAL A 255 27.03 -2.30 -21.82
CA VAL A 255 26.33 -1.91 -23.05
C VAL A 255 25.57 -3.09 -23.66
N ARG A 256 26.09 -4.32 -23.47
CA ARG A 256 25.52 -5.54 -24.05
C ARG A 256 24.16 -5.91 -23.43
N HIS A 257 24.00 -5.82 -22.10
CA HIS A 257 22.70 -6.03 -21.46
C HIS A 257 21.68 -4.92 -21.76
N ALA A 258 22.13 -3.67 -21.90
CA ALA A 258 21.26 -2.56 -22.30
C ALA A 258 20.75 -2.71 -23.75
N LEU A 259 21.56 -3.30 -24.64
CA LEU A 259 21.21 -3.58 -26.03
C LEU A 259 20.27 -4.79 -26.16
N GLU A 260 20.52 -5.88 -25.42
CA GLU A 260 19.66 -7.06 -25.36
C GLU A 260 18.24 -6.73 -24.87
N GLY A 261 18.11 -5.84 -23.87
CA GLY A 261 16.81 -5.35 -23.39
C GLY A 261 16.06 -4.45 -24.37
N ARG A 262 16.76 -3.78 -25.28
CA ARG A 262 16.18 -2.98 -26.38
C ARG A 262 15.78 -3.85 -27.58
N LEU A 263 16.56 -4.90 -27.86
CA LEU A 263 16.37 -5.82 -29.00
C LEU A 263 15.37 -6.96 -28.71
N ALA A 264 15.09 -7.25 -27.43
CA ALA A 264 14.00 -8.15 -27.03
C ALA A 264 12.63 -7.49 -27.31
N GLY A 265 12.25 -7.47 -28.59
CA GLY A 265 11.06 -6.85 -29.16
C GLY A 265 9.76 -7.23 -28.45
N GLY A 266 8.89 -6.24 -28.26
CA GLY A 266 7.60 -6.37 -27.60
C GLY A 266 7.10 -5.10 -26.90
N ARG A 267 7.89 -4.02 -26.86
CA ARG A 267 7.48 -2.73 -26.25
C ARG A 267 6.21 -2.15 -26.89
N VAL A 268 6.12 -2.17 -28.21
CA VAL A 268 4.97 -1.62 -28.95
C VAL A 268 3.70 -2.44 -28.67
N ILE A 269 3.79 -3.77 -28.69
CA ILE A 269 2.66 -4.66 -28.40
C ILE A 269 2.16 -4.46 -26.97
N SER A 270 3.08 -4.38 -26.00
CA SER A 270 2.74 -4.10 -24.59
C SER A 270 2.07 -2.74 -24.41
N VAL A 271 2.50 -1.70 -25.14
CA VAL A 271 1.83 -0.39 -25.14
C VAL A 271 0.39 -0.51 -25.67
N TRP A 272 0.18 -1.22 -26.79
CA TRP A 272 -1.16 -1.47 -27.32
C TRP A 272 -2.06 -2.26 -26.38
N HIS A 273 -1.52 -3.28 -25.69
CA HIS A 273 -2.24 -3.97 -24.62
C HIS A 273 -2.63 -3.00 -23.50
N GLY A 274 -1.76 -2.06 -23.15
CA GLY A 274 -2.06 -0.98 -22.21
C GLY A 274 -3.22 -0.10 -22.67
N VAL A 275 -3.23 0.33 -23.94
CA VAL A 275 -4.33 1.11 -24.54
C VAL A 275 -5.66 0.34 -24.44
N LEU A 276 -5.69 -0.91 -24.91
CA LEU A 276 -6.91 -1.73 -24.92
C LEU A 276 -7.42 -2.02 -23.51
N ALA A 277 -6.51 -2.34 -22.59
CA ALA A 277 -6.87 -2.59 -21.20
C ALA A 277 -7.32 -1.31 -20.49
N GLY A 278 -6.72 -0.16 -20.82
CA GLY A 278 -7.14 1.16 -20.36
C GLY A 278 -8.55 1.52 -20.83
N LEU A 279 -8.86 1.27 -22.11
CA LEU A 279 -10.21 1.45 -22.64
C LEU A 279 -11.23 0.54 -21.95
N ALA A 280 -10.89 -0.73 -21.71
CA ALA A 280 -11.77 -1.67 -21.00
C ALA A 280 -12.07 -1.20 -19.57
N GLY A 281 -11.04 -0.79 -18.82
CA GLY A 281 -11.21 -0.21 -17.49
C GLY A 281 -12.02 1.09 -17.53
N GLY A 282 -11.72 1.97 -18.50
CA GLY A 282 -12.37 3.27 -18.67
C GLY A 282 -13.85 3.15 -19.00
N ALA A 283 -14.20 2.20 -19.86
CA ALA A 283 -15.58 1.85 -20.19
C ALA A 283 -16.35 1.32 -18.96
N PHE A 284 -15.72 0.45 -18.16
CA PHE A 284 -16.32 0.01 -16.90
C PHE A 284 -16.55 1.18 -15.94
N PHE A 285 -15.54 2.03 -15.75
CA PHE A 285 -15.62 3.18 -14.84
C PHE A 285 -16.63 4.24 -15.32
N THR A 286 -16.86 4.33 -16.63
CA THR A 286 -17.89 5.21 -17.20
C THR A 286 -19.27 4.91 -16.61
N GLY A 287 -19.60 3.63 -16.36
CA GLY A 287 -20.86 3.25 -15.72
C GLY A 287 -21.07 3.93 -14.35
N VAL A 288 -20.01 3.96 -13.52
CA VAL A 288 -20.04 4.66 -12.23
C VAL A 288 -20.20 6.16 -12.42
N MET A 289 -19.44 6.76 -13.34
CA MET A 289 -19.49 8.21 -13.59
C MET A 289 -20.85 8.68 -14.12
N VAL A 290 -21.51 7.87 -14.95
CA VAL A 290 -22.88 8.13 -15.41
C VAL A 290 -23.84 8.09 -14.23
N ALA A 291 -23.74 7.06 -13.37
CA ALA A 291 -24.63 6.90 -12.22
C ALA A 291 -24.52 8.08 -11.22
N VAL A 292 -23.35 8.68 -11.07
CA VAL A 292 -23.14 9.83 -10.17
C VAL A 292 -23.08 11.19 -10.90
N GLY A 293 -23.35 11.24 -12.20
CA GLY A 293 -23.36 12.49 -12.98
C GLY A 293 -22.01 13.21 -13.09
N PHE A 294 -20.88 12.49 -13.06
CA PHE A 294 -19.53 13.07 -12.96
C PHE A 294 -18.89 13.44 -14.31
N LEU A 295 -19.43 12.96 -15.44
CA LEU A 295 -18.87 13.23 -16.78
C LEU A 295 -18.74 14.73 -17.12
N PRO A 296 -19.72 15.60 -16.82
CA PRO A 296 -19.56 17.04 -17.02
C PRO A 296 -18.36 17.64 -16.28
N THR A 297 -18.03 17.14 -15.07
CA THR A 297 -16.85 17.57 -14.30
C THR A 297 -15.54 17.19 -14.98
N VAL A 298 -15.51 16.13 -15.78
CA VAL A 298 -14.31 15.80 -16.58
C VAL A 298 -14.23 16.69 -17.82
N ALA A 299 -15.37 17.06 -18.40
CA ALA A 299 -15.44 17.93 -19.58
C ALA A 299 -14.86 19.35 -19.31
N THR A 300 -14.91 19.81 -18.06
CA THR A 300 -14.39 21.14 -17.69
C THR A 300 -12.88 21.25 -17.86
N LEU A 301 -12.14 20.13 -17.88
CA LEU A 301 -10.70 20.10 -18.19
C LEU A 301 -10.38 20.72 -19.56
N VAL A 302 -11.34 20.72 -20.48
CA VAL A 302 -11.22 21.32 -21.82
C VAL A 302 -12.24 22.45 -22.03
N GLY A 303 -12.73 23.05 -20.95
CA GLY A 303 -13.68 24.16 -20.99
C GLY A 303 -15.11 23.80 -21.42
N SER A 304 -15.47 22.52 -21.47
CA SER A 304 -16.80 22.04 -21.87
C SER A 304 -17.65 21.64 -20.66
N ARG A 305 -18.98 21.59 -20.83
CA ARG A 305 -19.94 21.02 -19.87
C ARG A 305 -20.70 19.82 -20.42
N SER A 306 -20.41 19.40 -21.66
CA SER A 306 -21.10 18.28 -22.30
C SER A 306 -20.65 16.95 -21.72
N ALA A 307 -21.58 16.12 -21.27
CA ALA A 307 -21.29 14.77 -20.79
C ALA A 307 -20.62 13.90 -21.87
N ALA A 308 -20.96 14.09 -23.14
CA ALA A 308 -20.32 13.40 -24.26
C ALA A 308 -18.84 13.80 -24.41
N VAL A 309 -18.54 15.09 -24.28
CA VAL A 309 -17.13 15.56 -24.27
C VAL A 309 -16.40 15.00 -23.06
N GLY A 310 -17.03 15.00 -21.88
CA GLY A 310 -16.49 14.38 -20.67
C GLY A 310 -16.16 12.91 -20.84
N LEU A 311 -17.01 12.15 -21.52
CA LEU A 311 -16.77 10.74 -21.86
C LEU A 311 -15.54 10.57 -22.75
N VAL A 312 -15.42 11.37 -23.82
CA VAL A 312 -14.26 11.31 -24.72
C VAL A 312 -12.98 11.60 -23.94
N ILE A 313 -12.94 12.67 -23.14
CA ILE A 313 -11.77 13.01 -22.33
C ILE A 313 -11.44 11.91 -21.31
N HIS A 314 -12.44 11.34 -20.64
CA HIS A 314 -12.26 10.22 -19.72
C HIS A 314 -11.62 9.00 -20.40
N LEU A 315 -12.08 8.63 -21.60
CA LEU A 315 -11.52 7.51 -22.37
C LEU A 315 -10.10 7.80 -22.88
N LEU A 316 -9.78 9.05 -23.22
CA LEU A 316 -8.40 9.45 -23.54
C LEU A 316 -7.47 9.34 -22.33
N ILE A 317 -7.90 9.85 -21.17
CA ILE A 317 -7.16 9.70 -19.91
C ILE A 317 -6.97 8.23 -19.57
N SER A 318 -8.01 7.41 -19.71
CA SER A 318 -7.96 5.97 -19.45
C SER A 318 -6.91 5.26 -20.30
N GLN A 319 -6.71 5.66 -21.56
CA GLN A 319 -5.65 5.12 -22.41
C GLN A 319 -4.26 5.50 -21.90
N VAL A 320 -4.05 6.76 -21.51
CA VAL A 320 -2.76 7.22 -20.93
C VAL A 320 -2.44 6.44 -19.65
N VAL A 321 -3.44 6.25 -18.79
CA VAL A 321 -3.33 5.45 -17.56
C VAL A 321 -3.03 3.98 -17.89
N GLY A 322 -3.65 3.41 -18.91
CA GLY A 322 -3.40 2.04 -19.36
C GLY A 322 -2.00 1.85 -19.95
N VAL A 323 -1.51 2.80 -20.75
CA VAL A 323 -0.15 2.79 -21.29
C VAL A 323 0.89 2.87 -20.17
N THR A 324 0.69 3.75 -19.19
CA THR A 324 1.58 3.86 -18.02
C THR A 324 1.57 2.60 -17.17
N TYR A 325 0.42 1.93 -17.02
CA TYR A 325 0.35 0.60 -16.39
C TYR A 325 1.20 -0.42 -17.15
N ALA A 326 1.07 -0.49 -18.48
CA ALA A 326 1.88 -1.39 -19.30
C ALA A 326 3.38 -1.13 -19.11
N VAL A 327 3.81 0.14 -19.09
CA VAL A 327 5.22 0.50 -18.85
C VAL A 327 5.71 0.03 -17.48
N PHE A 328 4.90 0.20 -16.44
CA PHE A 328 5.30 -0.09 -15.06
C PHE A 328 5.20 -1.57 -14.66
N PHE A 329 4.21 -2.29 -15.15
CA PHE A 329 3.86 -3.64 -14.70
C PHE A 329 4.08 -4.72 -15.78
N ARG A 330 4.76 -4.39 -16.88
CA ARG A 330 5.18 -5.37 -17.89
C ARG A 330 5.91 -6.55 -17.24
N ARG A 331 5.52 -7.77 -17.61
CA ARG A 331 6.07 -9.03 -17.06
C ARG A 331 5.94 -9.14 -15.54
N ARG A 332 4.87 -8.59 -14.96
CA ARG A 332 4.55 -8.74 -13.53
C ARG A 332 3.18 -9.37 -13.27
N SER A 333 2.37 -9.55 -14.30
CA SER A 333 1.05 -10.19 -14.21
C SER A 333 1.12 -11.57 -14.85
N PHE A 334 1.31 -12.61 -14.04
CA PHE A 334 1.51 -13.99 -14.50
C PHE A 334 0.23 -14.84 -14.45
N ASP A 335 -0.75 -14.42 -13.66
CA ASP A 335 -2.07 -15.04 -13.54
C ASP A 335 -3.14 -13.98 -13.22
N PRO A 336 -4.45 -14.32 -13.31
CA PRO A 336 -5.53 -13.36 -13.07
C PRO A 336 -5.48 -12.67 -11.70
N ALA A 337 -5.09 -13.39 -10.64
CA ALA A 337 -5.00 -12.80 -9.31
C ALA A 337 -3.88 -11.75 -9.25
N SER A 338 -2.74 -12.03 -9.89
CA SER A 338 -1.66 -11.03 -10.00
C SER A 338 -2.02 -9.81 -10.85
N GLY A 339 -2.76 -10.02 -11.95
CA GLY A 339 -3.28 -8.93 -12.79
C GLY A 339 -4.21 -8.03 -11.98
N ILE A 340 -5.19 -8.63 -11.28
CA ILE A 340 -6.13 -7.91 -10.42
C ILE A 340 -5.38 -7.21 -9.27
N GLY A 341 -4.47 -7.90 -8.58
CA GLY A 341 -3.75 -7.33 -7.43
C GLY A 341 -2.92 -6.09 -7.77
N TRP A 342 -2.11 -6.15 -8.84
CA TRP A 342 -1.42 -4.97 -9.35
C TRP A 342 -2.38 -3.90 -9.86
N GLY A 343 -3.43 -4.34 -10.57
CA GLY A 343 -4.47 -3.46 -11.11
C GLY A 343 -5.16 -2.63 -10.03
N VAL A 344 -5.68 -3.28 -8.98
CA VAL A 344 -6.31 -2.65 -7.82
C VAL A 344 -5.35 -1.70 -7.11
N SER A 345 -4.08 -2.12 -6.93
CA SER A 345 -3.07 -1.26 -6.30
C SER A 345 -2.79 0.00 -7.13
N TYR A 346 -2.74 -0.15 -8.44
CA TYR A 346 -2.55 0.97 -9.36
C TYR A 346 -3.78 1.87 -9.46
N GLY A 347 -4.98 1.28 -9.44
CA GLY A 347 -6.25 2.01 -9.37
C GLY A 347 -6.34 2.85 -8.11
N PHE A 348 -6.00 2.28 -6.94
CA PHE A 348 -5.90 3.03 -5.70
C PHE A 348 -4.92 4.21 -5.81
N LEU A 349 -3.76 3.99 -6.42
CA LEU A 349 -2.79 5.07 -6.64
C LEU A 349 -3.32 6.16 -7.56
N TRP A 350 -4.06 5.82 -8.61
CA TRP A 350 -4.71 6.79 -9.47
C TRP A 350 -5.92 7.48 -8.84
N TRP A 351 -6.58 6.87 -7.86
CA TRP A 351 -7.57 7.60 -7.07
C TRP A 351 -6.90 8.71 -6.24
N VAL A 352 -5.78 8.41 -5.59
CA VAL A 352 -5.00 9.41 -4.83
C VAL A 352 -4.37 10.45 -5.75
N LEU A 353 -3.64 10.02 -6.78
CA LEU A 353 -2.91 10.89 -7.70
C LEU A 353 -3.85 11.61 -8.67
N GLY A 354 -4.74 10.90 -9.35
CA GLY A 354 -5.65 11.46 -10.34
C GLY A 354 -6.80 12.23 -9.70
N ASN A 355 -7.71 11.52 -9.04
CA ASN A 355 -8.97 12.09 -8.57
C ASN A 355 -8.80 13.08 -7.41
N LEU A 356 -7.96 12.78 -6.41
CA LEU A 356 -7.79 13.66 -5.24
C LEU A 356 -6.75 14.77 -5.46
N THR A 357 -5.83 14.62 -6.41
CA THR A 357 -4.68 15.53 -6.54
C THR A 357 -4.67 16.25 -7.89
N LEU A 358 -4.48 15.53 -9.00
CA LEU A 358 -4.31 16.14 -10.32
C LEU A 358 -5.59 16.78 -10.84
N LEU A 359 -6.75 16.12 -10.72
CA LEU A 359 -8.01 16.65 -11.23
C LEU A 359 -8.36 18.01 -10.59
N PRO A 360 -8.37 18.18 -9.26
CA PRO A 360 -8.58 19.50 -8.65
C PRO A 360 -7.54 20.54 -9.11
N VAL A 361 -6.26 20.18 -9.13
CA VAL A 361 -5.17 21.09 -9.54
C VAL A 361 -5.34 21.55 -10.99
N LEU A 362 -5.71 20.65 -11.90
CA LEU A 362 -5.97 20.97 -13.31
C LEU A 362 -7.22 21.85 -13.50
N LEU A 363 -8.15 21.83 -12.55
CA LEU A 363 -9.32 22.71 -12.50
C LEU A 363 -9.05 24.04 -11.78
N GLY A 364 -7.84 24.23 -11.24
CA GLY A 364 -7.44 25.44 -10.52
C GLY A 364 -7.71 25.40 -9.01
N ASP A 365 -8.16 24.26 -8.47
CA ASP A 365 -8.40 24.05 -7.04
C ASP A 365 -7.14 23.47 -6.34
N ALA A 366 -7.07 23.60 -5.01
CA ALA A 366 -6.12 22.83 -4.22
C ALA A 366 -6.46 21.33 -4.19
N PRO A 367 -5.48 20.44 -3.93
CA PRO A 367 -5.75 19.02 -3.74
C PRO A 367 -6.84 18.75 -2.71
N ARG A 368 -7.72 17.80 -3.01
CA ARG A 368 -8.91 17.45 -2.21
C ARG A 368 -8.58 16.39 -1.16
N TRP A 369 -7.69 16.72 -0.24
CA TRP A 369 -7.17 15.77 0.75
C TRP A 369 -7.87 15.81 2.11
N SER A 370 -8.83 16.71 2.34
CA SER A 370 -9.57 16.75 3.61
C SER A 370 -10.37 15.48 3.86
N ALA A 371 -10.64 15.14 5.12
CA ALA A 371 -11.46 13.98 5.47
C ALA A 371 -12.85 14.03 4.80
N SER A 372 -13.48 15.21 4.77
CA SER A 372 -14.76 15.40 4.08
C SER A 372 -14.67 15.17 2.57
N ALA A 373 -13.58 15.58 1.93
CA ALA A 373 -13.38 15.35 0.51
C ALA A 373 -13.11 13.87 0.19
N LEU A 374 -12.29 13.18 1.01
CA LEU A 374 -12.09 11.75 0.86
C LEU A 374 -13.43 11.00 1.00
N ALA A 375 -14.21 11.31 2.03
CA ALA A 375 -15.54 10.73 2.25
C ALA A 375 -16.48 10.96 1.05
N GLY A 376 -16.57 12.21 0.58
CA GLY A 376 -17.41 12.56 -0.58
C GLY A 376 -16.94 11.91 -1.89
N SER A 377 -15.67 11.53 -1.99
CA SER A 377 -15.09 10.87 -3.17
C SER A 377 -15.13 9.34 -3.13
N PHE A 378 -15.78 8.75 -2.12
CA PHE A 378 -15.85 7.30 -1.96
C PHE A 378 -16.40 6.55 -3.19
N PRO A 379 -17.47 7.00 -3.89
CA PRO A 379 -17.90 6.36 -5.13
C PRO A 379 -16.79 6.32 -6.20
N SER A 380 -15.98 7.37 -6.28
CA SER A 380 -14.84 7.44 -7.19
C SER A 380 -13.73 6.45 -6.78
N LEU A 381 -13.50 6.22 -5.47
CA LEU A 381 -12.57 5.18 -5.00
C LEU A 381 -12.99 3.80 -5.55
N VAL A 382 -14.26 3.43 -5.38
CA VAL A 382 -14.79 2.15 -5.91
C VAL A 382 -14.58 2.06 -7.42
N GLY A 383 -14.88 3.13 -8.15
CA GLY A 383 -14.68 3.20 -9.59
C GLY A 383 -13.21 3.04 -10.02
N HIS A 384 -12.27 3.64 -9.30
CA HIS A 384 -10.84 3.50 -9.57
C HIS A 384 -10.28 2.11 -9.23
N LEU A 385 -10.74 1.48 -8.13
CA LEU A 385 -10.36 0.11 -7.79
C LEU A 385 -10.86 -0.87 -8.85
N ALA A 386 -12.10 -0.70 -9.31
CA ALA A 386 -12.69 -1.53 -10.35
C ALA A 386 -12.04 -1.29 -11.72
N TYR A 387 -11.79 -0.03 -12.10
CA TYR A 387 -10.98 0.35 -13.26
C TYR A 387 -9.64 -0.40 -13.24
N GLY A 388 -8.93 -0.33 -12.12
CA GLY A 388 -7.64 -0.98 -11.92
C GLY A 388 -7.72 -2.49 -12.07
N ALA A 389 -8.71 -3.14 -11.43
CA ALA A 389 -8.93 -4.58 -11.52
C ALA A 389 -9.19 -5.04 -12.97
N VAL A 390 -10.05 -4.33 -13.71
CA VAL A 390 -10.35 -4.63 -15.12
C VAL A 390 -9.13 -4.39 -16.00
N LEU A 391 -8.44 -3.25 -15.84
CA LEU A 391 -7.20 -2.93 -16.55
C LEU A 391 -6.16 -4.04 -16.36
N GLY A 392 -5.88 -4.41 -15.11
CA GLY A 392 -4.87 -5.40 -14.79
C GLY A 392 -5.23 -6.80 -15.31
N LEU A 393 -6.50 -7.19 -15.23
CA LEU A 393 -6.99 -8.46 -15.76
C LEU A 393 -6.91 -8.51 -17.29
N VAL A 394 -7.41 -7.48 -17.99
CA VAL A 394 -7.39 -7.44 -19.46
C VAL A 394 -5.96 -7.39 -19.98
N TYR A 395 -5.10 -6.56 -19.39
CA TYR A 395 -3.69 -6.48 -19.75
C TYR A 395 -3.01 -7.84 -19.59
N GLN A 396 -3.25 -8.53 -18.47
CA GLN A 396 -2.72 -9.85 -18.19
C GLN A 396 -3.16 -10.88 -19.24
N ARG A 397 -4.44 -10.91 -19.61
CA ARG A 397 -4.97 -11.83 -20.63
C ARG A 397 -4.42 -11.57 -22.03
N LEU A 398 -4.13 -10.31 -22.36
CA LEU A 398 -3.50 -9.95 -23.62
C LEU A 398 -2.03 -10.37 -23.66
N GLU A 399 -1.27 -10.14 -22.59
CA GLU A 399 0.13 -10.56 -22.48
C GLU A 399 0.31 -12.09 -22.42
N GLU A 400 -0.65 -12.83 -21.84
CA GLU A 400 -0.63 -14.30 -21.86
C GLU A 400 -0.61 -14.87 -23.28
N ARG A 401 -1.37 -14.24 -24.20
CA ARG A 401 -1.53 -14.66 -25.60
C ARG A 401 -0.30 -14.38 -26.45
N VAL A 402 0.59 -13.50 -26.01
CA VAL A 402 1.80 -13.12 -26.74
C VAL A 402 3.02 -13.81 -26.12
N GLY A 403 3.59 -14.77 -26.85
CA GLY A 403 4.86 -15.41 -26.51
C GLY A 403 6.03 -14.75 -27.27
N PRO A 404 7.25 -14.75 -26.72
CA PRO A 404 8.42 -14.39 -27.51
C PRO A 404 8.53 -15.33 -28.71
N TRP A 405 8.63 -14.78 -29.93
CA TRP A 405 8.69 -15.56 -31.18
C TRP A 405 9.85 -16.58 -31.21
N HIS A 406 10.91 -16.34 -30.42
CA HIS A 406 12.10 -17.19 -30.31
C HIS A 406 12.00 -18.28 -29.24
N ARG A 407 10.92 -18.35 -28.45
CA ARG A 407 10.71 -19.40 -27.44
C ARG A 407 9.57 -20.30 -27.84
N SER A 408 9.72 -21.60 -27.61
CA SER A 408 8.60 -22.53 -27.73
C SER A 408 7.51 -22.21 -26.71
N ARG A 409 6.27 -22.64 -27.00
CA ARG A 409 5.14 -22.45 -26.07
C ARG A 409 5.38 -23.10 -24.71
N SER A 410 6.04 -24.26 -24.68
CA SER A 410 6.38 -24.99 -23.46
C SER A 410 7.42 -24.25 -22.61
N GLU A 411 8.50 -23.74 -23.20
CA GLU A 411 9.51 -22.95 -22.50
C GLU A 411 8.93 -21.64 -21.95
N ALA A 412 8.09 -20.97 -22.74
CA ALA A 412 7.41 -19.76 -22.28
C ALA A 412 6.46 -20.06 -21.10
N ALA A 413 5.75 -21.19 -21.13
CA ALA A 413 4.90 -21.63 -20.02
C ALA A 413 5.71 -21.99 -18.76
N ALA A 414 6.82 -22.72 -18.91
CA ALA A 414 7.70 -23.06 -17.80
C ALA A 414 8.31 -21.81 -17.14
N ALA A 415 8.79 -20.85 -17.93
CA ALA A 415 9.32 -19.59 -17.42
C ALA A 415 8.26 -18.78 -16.66
N ARG A 416 7.01 -18.74 -17.14
CA ARG A 416 5.90 -18.10 -16.43
C ARG A 416 5.55 -18.81 -15.12
N ALA A 417 5.58 -20.15 -15.09
CA ALA A 417 5.32 -20.91 -13.88
C ALA A 417 6.35 -20.62 -12.77
N VAL A 418 7.63 -20.55 -13.13
CA VAL A 418 8.71 -20.15 -12.22
C VAL A 418 8.50 -18.71 -11.74
N ALA A 419 8.26 -17.76 -12.64
CA ALA A 419 8.06 -16.36 -12.28
C ALA A 419 6.83 -16.14 -11.39
N ARG A 420 5.74 -16.91 -11.62
CA ARG A 420 4.55 -16.92 -10.76
C ARG A 420 4.86 -17.42 -9.36
N HIS A 421 5.64 -18.50 -9.25
CA HIS A 421 6.06 -19.03 -7.96
C HIS A 421 6.92 -18.02 -7.19
N GLU A 422 7.89 -17.40 -7.85
CA GLU A 422 8.72 -16.33 -7.27
C GLU A 422 7.89 -15.13 -6.84
N GLN A 423 6.90 -14.71 -7.62
CA GLN A 423 5.99 -13.61 -7.25
C GLN A 423 5.19 -13.94 -5.99
N THR A 424 4.73 -15.19 -5.86
CA THR A 424 3.90 -15.65 -4.73
C THR A 424 4.70 -15.66 -3.42
N LEU A 425 6.00 -15.93 -3.50
CA LEU A 425 6.94 -15.86 -2.37
C LEU A 425 7.54 -14.46 -2.17
N GLY A 426 7.33 -13.57 -3.14
CA GLY A 426 7.85 -12.21 -3.17
C GLY A 426 6.98 -11.21 -2.40
N ALA A 427 7.28 -9.92 -2.62
CA ALA A 427 6.58 -8.81 -1.98
C ALA A 427 5.14 -8.61 -2.48
N ALA A 428 4.83 -9.13 -3.66
CA ALA A 428 3.65 -8.75 -4.43
C ALA A 428 2.32 -9.02 -3.69
N PRO A 429 2.05 -10.22 -3.15
CA PRO A 429 0.81 -10.45 -2.41
C PRO A 429 0.68 -9.55 -1.17
N ALA A 430 1.78 -9.35 -0.42
CA ALA A 430 1.79 -8.48 0.75
C ALA A 430 1.39 -7.04 0.41
N LEU A 431 1.91 -6.53 -0.71
CA LEU A 431 1.65 -5.17 -1.19
C LEU A 431 0.18 -4.99 -1.61
N TRP A 432 -0.38 -5.93 -2.35
CA TRP A 432 -1.78 -5.81 -2.80
C TRP A 432 -2.74 -5.98 -1.64
N SER A 433 -2.47 -6.94 -0.74
CA SER A 433 -3.27 -7.14 0.47
C SER A 433 -3.26 -5.88 1.34
N LEU A 434 -2.09 -5.30 1.61
CA LEU A 434 -2.01 -4.07 2.39
C LEU A 434 -2.70 -2.91 1.68
N THR A 435 -2.53 -2.77 0.36
CA THR A 435 -3.21 -1.70 -0.39
C THR A 435 -4.74 -1.84 -0.32
N ALA A 436 -5.26 -3.05 -0.44
CA ALA A 436 -6.68 -3.33 -0.26
C ALA A 436 -7.13 -3.00 1.18
N CYS A 437 -6.36 -3.39 2.19
CA CYS A 437 -6.63 -3.01 3.58
C CYS A 437 -6.68 -1.48 3.74
N VAL A 438 -5.71 -0.74 3.22
CA VAL A 438 -5.69 0.73 3.31
C VAL A 438 -6.93 1.33 2.65
N ALA A 439 -7.31 0.86 1.45
CA ALA A 439 -8.51 1.33 0.77
C ALA A 439 -9.79 1.06 1.59
N LEU A 440 -9.90 -0.11 2.21
CA LEU A 440 -11.03 -0.47 3.08
C LEU A 440 -11.06 0.31 4.40
N LEU A 441 -9.91 0.79 4.86
CA LEU A 441 -9.82 1.62 6.06
C LEU A 441 -10.25 3.07 5.81
N ILE A 442 -10.23 3.56 4.56
CA ILE A 442 -10.57 4.97 4.25
C ILE A 442 -11.91 5.40 4.88
N PRO A 443 -13.05 4.70 4.71
CA PRO A 443 -14.32 5.11 5.29
C PRO A 443 -14.29 5.24 6.81
N ILE A 444 -13.53 4.37 7.48
CA ILE A 444 -13.38 4.35 8.94
C ILE A 444 -12.53 5.54 9.42
N LEU A 445 -11.52 5.93 8.63
CA LEU A 445 -10.59 7.00 9.00
C LEU A 445 -11.17 8.41 8.75
N VAL A 446 -12.12 8.56 7.82
CA VAL A 446 -12.61 9.87 7.36
C VAL A 446 -13.97 10.27 7.92
N SER A 447 -14.82 9.30 8.28
CA SER A 447 -16.21 9.53 8.66
C SER A 447 -16.34 9.91 10.11
#